data_AF-A0A151U311-F1
#
_entry.id   AF-A0A151U311-F1
#
_cell.length_a   1.000
_cell.length_b   1.000
_cell.length_c   1.000
_cell.angle_alpha   90.00
_cell.angle_beta   90.00
_cell.angle_gamma   90.00
#
_symmetry.space_group_name_H-M   'P 1'
#
loop_
_entity.id
_entity.type
_entity.pdbx_description
1 polymer ?
#
loop_
_entity_poly.entity_id
_entity_poly.type
_entity_poly.pdbx_seq_one_letter_code
_entity_poly.pdbx_strand_id
1 'polypeptide(L)'
;MTSSNRGGNFLFTLPIVDGKNYDHWVVRMEVILGFQEILEIMKDGISDKDEAANYKKDYTARCRLRQCVDLVNFEKISKANSTKEAWDILHKAYRC
;
A
#
# COMPACT_ATOMS: atom_id res chain seq x y z
N MET A 1 -5.64 9.58 25.34
CA MET A 1 -5.93 8.26 24.74
C MET A 1 -7.01 8.46 23.69
N THR A 2 -6.64 8.78 22.45
CA THR A 2 -7.62 8.94 21.37
C THR A 2 -7.94 7.55 20.83
N SER A 3 -9.12 7.05 21.22
CA SER A 3 -9.73 5.88 20.62
C SER A 3 -10.05 6.23 19.16
N SER A 4 -9.27 5.67 18.22
CA SER A 4 -9.55 5.87 16.80
C SER A 4 -10.58 4.82 16.38
N ASN A 5 -11.77 5.31 16.10
CA ASN A 5 -12.95 4.58 15.65
C ASN A 5 -12.64 3.85 14.32
N ARG A 6 -12.32 2.55 14.38
CA ARG A 6 -12.15 1.66 13.22
C ARG A 6 -13.51 1.15 12.76
N GLY A 7 -14.40 2.06 12.37
CA GLY A 7 -15.69 1.73 11.77
C GLY A 7 -15.57 1.61 10.25
N GLY A 8 -15.60 0.38 9.73
CA GLY A 8 -15.78 0.06 8.30
C GLY A 8 -14.71 -0.85 7.69
N ASN A 9 -15.06 -2.13 7.53
CA ASN A 9 -14.31 -3.23 6.89
C ASN A 9 -13.31 -4.00 7.76
N PHE A 10 -13.88 -4.74 8.71
CA PHE A 10 -13.27 -5.72 9.60
C PHE A 10 -12.97 -7.04 8.89
N LEU A 11 -11.92 -7.14 8.06
CA LEU A 11 -11.45 -8.48 7.63
C LEU A 11 -9.94 -8.69 7.69
N PHE A 12 -9.11 -7.63 7.62
CA PHE A 12 -7.66 -7.79 7.74
C PHE A 12 -7.07 -6.64 8.53
N THR A 13 -6.37 -6.95 9.64
CA THR A 13 -5.45 -5.98 10.23
C THR A 13 -4.32 -5.80 9.21
N LEU A 14 -4.25 -4.63 8.60
CA LEU A 14 -3.21 -4.31 7.64
C LEU A 14 -1.83 -4.43 8.33
N PRO A 15 -0.88 -5.18 7.76
CA PRO A 15 0.44 -5.30 8.35
C PRO A 15 1.16 -3.95 8.25
N ILE A 16 1.88 -3.57 9.30
CA ILE A 16 2.67 -2.33 9.33
C ILE A 16 4.11 -2.66 8.98
N VAL A 17 4.74 -1.90 8.08
CA VAL A 17 6.19 -1.91 7.89
C VAL A 17 6.82 -1.29 9.14
N ASP A 18 7.48 -2.10 9.95
CA ASP A 18 8.25 -1.67 11.13
C ASP A 18 9.78 -1.67 10.87
N GLY A 19 10.16 -1.87 9.60
CA GLY A 19 11.55 -2.00 9.16
C GLY A 19 12.21 -3.34 9.48
N LYS A 20 11.51 -4.27 10.14
CA LYS A 20 11.95 -5.65 10.38
C LYS A 20 11.10 -6.59 9.54
N ASN A 21 11.67 -7.74 9.15
CA ASN A 21 10.94 -8.78 8.40
C ASN A 21 10.18 -8.24 7.16
N TYR A 22 10.79 -7.31 6.42
CA TYR A 22 10.15 -6.66 5.27
C TYR A 22 9.61 -7.68 4.26
N ASP A 23 10.32 -8.79 4.04
CA ASP A 23 9.85 -9.85 3.15
C ASP A 23 8.56 -10.52 3.63
N HIS A 24 8.40 -10.72 4.95
CA HIS A 24 7.12 -11.22 5.49
C HIS A 24 6.00 -10.20 5.34
N TRP A 25 6.31 -8.90 5.51
CA TRP A 25 5.34 -7.84 5.27
C TRP A 25 4.89 -7.82 3.80
N VAL A 26 5.82 -7.93 2.85
CA VAL A 26 5.53 -7.99 1.41
C VAL A 26 4.57 -9.14 1.12
N VAL A 27 4.89 -10.36 1.55
CA VAL A 27 4.02 -11.54 1.31
C VAL A 27 2.61 -11.33 1.87
N ARG A 28 2.49 -10.80 3.10
CA ARG A 28 1.17 -10.53 3.70
C ARG A 28 0.39 -9.45 2.95
N MET A 29 1.07 -8.37 2.54
CA MET A 29 0.44 -7.29 1.78
C MET A 29 -0.03 -7.75 0.41
N GLU A 30 0.75 -8.55 -0.31
CA GLU A 30 0.36 -9.07 -1.62
C GLU A 30 -0.91 -9.91 -1.54
N VAL A 31 -1.06 -10.75 -0.51
CA VAL A 31 -2.28 -11.54 -0.28
C VAL A 31 -3.49 -10.65 -0.02
N ILE A 32 -3.37 -9.65 0.85
CA ILE A 32 -4.48 -8.75 1.20
C ILE A 32 -4.91 -7.90 0.00
N LEU A 33 -3.94 -7.32 -0.72
CA LEU A 33 -4.23 -6.48 -1.88
C LEU A 33 -4.71 -7.29 -3.09
N GLY A 34 -4.27 -8.54 -3.21
CA GLY A 34 -4.80 -9.50 -4.18
C GLY A 34 -6.28 -9.79 -3.92
N PHE A 35 -6.65 -10.06 -2.67
CA PHE A 35 -8.06 -10.22 -2.27
C PHE A 35 -8.90 -8.96 -2.52
N GLN A 36 -8.29 -7.78 -2.44
CA GLN A 36 -8.95 -6.49 -2.73
C GLN A 36 -8.93 -6.10 -4.22
N GLU A 37 -8.37 -6.94 -5.09
CA GLU A 37 -8.26 -6.70 -6.55
C GLU A 37 -7.51 -5.40 -6.92
N ILE A 38 -6.55 -5.00 -6.08
CA ILE A 38 -5.72 -3.80 -6.29
C ILE A 38 -4.22 -4.08 -6.35
N LEU A 39 -3.82 -5.36 -6.28
CA LEU A 39 -2.43 -5.78 -6.38
C LEU A 39 -1.75 -5.35 -7.68
N GLU A 40 -2.46 -5.47 -8.81
CA GLU A 40 -1.94 -5.10 -10.14
C GLU A 40 -1.59 -3.62 -10.23
N ILE A 41 -2.40 -2.74 -9.63
CA ILE A 41 -2.09 -1.30 -9.61
C ILE A 41 -0.81 -1.00 -8.80
N MET A 42 -0.57 -1.78 -7.76
CA MET A 42 0.64 -1.65 -6.96
C MET A 42 1.89 -2.17 -7.69
N LYS A 43 1.79 -3.31 -8.39
CA LYS A 43 2.93 -3.93 -9.09
C LYS A 43 3.19 -3.32 -10.47
N ASP A 44 2.15 -3.18 -11.26
CA ASP A 44 2.23 -2.87 -12.68
C ASP A 44 1.93 -1.39 -12.97
N GLY A 45 1.13 -0.75 -12.11
CA GLY A 45 0.76 0.66 -12.22
C GLY A 45 -0.60 0.84 -12.88
N ILE A 46 -0.94 2.10 -13.18
CA ILE A 46 -2.16 2.43 -13.94
C ILE A 46 -1.92 2.04 -15.40
N SER A 47 -2.83 1.24 -15.98
CA SER A 47 -2.86 1.00 -17.42
C SER A 47 -3.71 2.03 -18.15
N ASP A 48 -3.41 2.28 -19.43
CA ASP A 48 -4.13 3.23 -20.29
C ASP A 48 -5.58 2.79 -20.63
N LYS A 49 -5.95 1.56 -20.28
CA LYS A 49 -7.31 1.02 -20.50
C LYS A 49 -8.16 1.32 -19.27
N ASP A 50 -9.32 1.95 -19.46
CA ASP A 50 -10.26 2.33 -18.39
C ASP A 50 -9.64 3.22 -17.29
N GLU A 51 -9.13 4.37 -17.72
CA GLU A 51 -8.44 5.38 -16.90
C GLU A 51 -9.20 5.75 -15.61
N ALA A 52 -10.51 5.96 -15.68
CA ALA A 52 -11.33 6.34 -14.52
C ALA A 52 -11.42 5.23 -13.45
N ALA A 53 -11.57 3.97 -13.88
CA ALA A 53 -11.62 2.83 -12.98
C ALA A 53 -10.25 2.57 -12.34
N ASN A 54 -9.18 2.68 -13.13
CA ASN A 54 -7.82 2.48 -12.65
C ASN A 54 -7.38 3.59 -11.70
N TYR A 55 -7.78 4.84 -11.93
CA TYR A 55 -7.48 5.96 -11.04
C TYR A 55 -8.11 5.75 -9.65
N LYS A 56 -9.36 5.24 -9.61
CA LYS A 56 -10.02 4.89 -8.34
C LYS A 56 -9.30 3.77 -7.60
N LYS A 57 -8.86 2.72 -8.33
CA LYS A 57 -8.08 1.62 -7.75
C LYS A 57 -6.73 2.10 -7.23
N ASP A 58 -6.03 2.96 -7.98
CA ASP A 58 -4.76 3.55 -7.54
C ASP A 58 -4.91 4.40 -6.29
N TYR A 59 -5.93 5.27 -6.23
CA TYR A 59 -6.18 6.05 -5.02
C TYR A 59 -6.47 5.14 -3.81
N THR A 60 -7.23 4.07 -4.03
CA THR A 60 -7.53 3.06 -2.99
C THR A 60 -6.26 2.36 -2.52
N ALA A 61 -5.43 1.90 -3.44
CA ALA A 61 -4.18 1.22 -3.13
C ALA A 61 -3.19 2.14 -2.41
N ARG A 62 -3.11 3.42 -2.80
CA ARG A 62 -2.29 4.44 -2.13
C ARG A 62 -2.75 4.71 -0.70
N CYS A 63 -4.06 4.84 -0.48
CA CYS A 63 -4.62 4.97 0.87
C CYS A 63 -4.28 3.76 1.75
N ARG A 64 -4.35 2.54 1.19
CA ARG A 64 -3.98 1.32 1.90
C ARG A 64 -2.51 1.29 2.25
N LEU A 65 -1.63 1.53 1.28
CA LEU A 65 -0.19 1.54 1.49
C LEU A 65 0.22 2.53 2.58
N ARG A 66 -0.37 3.74 2.59
CA ARG A 66 -0.15 4.75 3.64
C ARG A 66 -0.61 4.33 5.04
N GLN A 67 -1.61 3.45 5.14
CA GLN A 67 -2.04 2.86 6.43
C GLN A 67 -1.13 1.72 6.90
N CYS A 68 -0.33 1.16 6.00
CA CYS A 68 0.52 -0.01 6.25
C CYS A 68 1.98 0.35 6.56
N VAL A 69 2.27 1.64 6.79
CA VAL A 69 3.62 2.13 7.02
C VAL A 69 3.67 2.90 8.34
N ASP A 70 4.81 2.82 9.03
CA ASP A 70 5.10 3.71 10.14
C ASP A 70 5.41 5.15 9.65
N LEU A 71 5.63 6.06 10.59
CA LEU A 71 5.87 7.47 10.26
C LEU A 71 7.11 7.67 9.36
N VAL A 72 8.19 6.94 9.64
CA VAL A 72 9.44 7.03 8.88
C VAL A 72 9.23 6.62 7.43
N ASN A 73 8.50 5.53 7.20
CA ASN A 73 8.20 5.05 5.86
C ASN A 73 7.12 5.89 5.16
N PHE A 74 6.17 6.45 5.91
CA PHE A 74 5.21 7.42 5.37
C PHE A 74 5.90 8.63 4.76
N GLU A 75 6.91 9.19 5.45
CA GLU A 75 7.68 10.33 4.95
C GLU A 75 8.41 9.99 3.64
N LYS A 76 9.01 8.79 3.54
CA LYS A 76 9.69 8.33 2.30
C LYS A 76 8.76 8.29 1.10
N ILE A 77 7.54 7.77 1.27
CA ILE A 77 6.57 7.64 0.18
C ILE A 77 5.66 8.87 0.02
N SER A 78 5.84 9.89 0.85
CA SER A 78 4.91 11.04 0.92
C SER A 78 4.75 11.75 -0.41
N LYS A 79 5.85 11.86 -1.17
CA LYS A 79 5.95 12.54 -2.48
C LYS A 79 5.61 11.64 -3.68
N ALA A 80 5.27 10.37 -3.46
CA ALA A 80 4.93 9.47 -4.54
C ALA A 80 3.59 9.86 -5.20
N ASN A 81 3.60 9.92 -6.53
CA ASN A 81 2.48 10.33 -7.37
C ASN A 81 1.60 9.16 -7.81
N SER A 82 2.06 7.92 -7.61
CA SER A 82 1.31 6.69 -7.86
C SER A 82 1.56 5.66 -6.75
N THR A 83 0.69 4.64 -6.65
CA THR A 83 0.90 3.52 -5.73
C THR A 83 2.16 2.75 -6.09
N LYS A 84 2.39 2.52 -7.39
CA LYS A 84 3.59 1.84 -7.89
C LYS A 84 4.87 2.55 -7.46
N GLU A 85 4.94 3.87 -7.64
CA GLU A 85 6.11 4.65 -7.22
C GLU A 85 6.36 4.52 -5.71
N ALA A 86 5.30 4.59 -4.90
CA ALA A 86 5.42 4.41 -3.44
C ALA A 86 5.92 3.00 -3.08
N TRP A 87 5.43 1.98 -3.78
CA TRP A 87 5.83 0.59 -3.60
C TRP A 87 7.30 0.37 -3.98
N ASP A 88 7.73 0.90 -5.11
CA ASP A 88 9.11 0.82 -5.59
C ASP A 88 10.09 1.53 -4.64
N ILE A 89 9.70 2.68 -4.06
CA ILE A 89 10.48 3.38 -3.04
C ILE A 89 10.70 2.49 -1.81
N LEU A 90 9.66 1.79 -1.34
CA LEU A 90 9.79 0.87 -0.19
C LEU A 90 10.67 -0.32 -0.55
N HIS A 91 10.49 -0.92 -1.72
CA HIS A 91 11.34 -2.02 -2.18
C HIS A 91 12.81 -1.62 -2.25
N LYS A 92 13.11 -0.46 -2.84
CA LYS A 92 14.47 0.07 -2.90
C LYS A 92 15.04 0.37 -1.50
N ALA A 93 14.22 0.79 -0.55
CA ALA A 93 14.67 1.09 0.81
C ALA A 93 15.05 -0.14 1.63
N TYR A 94 14.48 -1.32 1.32
CA TYR A 94 14.61 -2.53 2.15
C TYR A 94 15.26 -3.72 1.45
N ARG A 95 15.40 -3.68 0.12
CA ARG A 95 15.98 -4.77 -0.70
C ARG A 95 17.19 -4.30 -1.53
N CYS A 96 17.78 -3.16 -1.19
CA CYS A 96 19.08 -2.72 -1.73
C CYS A 96 20.23 -3.20 -0.85
#